data_AF-A0A9X3D2H1-F1
#
_entry.id   AF-A0A9X3D2H1-F1
#
_cell.length_a   1.000
_cell.length_b   1.000
_cell.length_c   1.000
_cell.angle_alpha   90.00
_cell.angle_beta   90.00
_cell.angle_gamma   90.00
#
_symmetry.space_group_name_H-M   'P 1'
#
loop_
_entity.id
_entity.type
_entity.pdbx_description
1 polymer ?
#
loop_
_entity_poly.entity_id
_entity_poly.type
_entity_poly.pdbx_seq_one_letter_code
_entity_poly.pdbx_strand_id
1 'polypeptide(L)'
;MAPTSADSTKLAPGTTRTDQQQHRPVTGTPTKPSRDDANVDARDFETAPGQYFFRSPSGNVWCAIRVDGDGNPPFGCQAASSVPASSGVTCRNTANHSYAVRIDGDKVTQFCTSQGIFTAPSPRTLAYGQTIMVRGNSCTSTTAGMTCYGRSGFIISRDVNRVLP
;
A
#
# COMPACT_ATOMS: atom_id res chain seq x y z
N MET A 1 23.65 -23.40 69.92
CA MET A 1 22.80 -22.20 69.92
C MET A 1 21.84 -22.33 68.74
N ALA A 2 20.55 -22.52 68.99
CA ALA A 2 19.50 -22.13 68.05
C ALA A 2 18.87 -20.85 68.63
N PRO A 3 18.31 -19.95 67.80
CA PRO A 3 16.88 -20.12 67.55
C PRO A 3 16.36 -19.66 66.16
N THR A 4 15.15 -20.15 65.86
CA THR A 4 13.99 -19.50 65.20
C THR A 4 13.85 -19.33 63.69
N SER A 5 12.58 -19.44 63.32
CA SER A 5 11.92 -19.77 62.05
C SER A 5 11.11 -18.59 61.47
N ALA A 6 10.48 -18.86 60.30
CA ALA A 6 9.29 -18.23 59.69
C ALA A 6 9.58 -17.00 58.79
N ASP A 7 8.86 -16.71 57.70
CA ASP A 7 7.61 -17.24 57.12
C ASP A 7 7.53 -16.88 55.62
N SER A 8 6.60 -17.52 54.93
CA SER A 8 6.17 -17.36 53.54
C SER A 8 5.67 -15.94 53.21
N THR A 9 5.72 -15.54 51.92
CA THR A 9 4.54 -15.28 51.05
C THR A 9 4.93 -14.45 49.81
N LYS A 10 4.39 -14.88 48.64
CA LYS A 10 3.76 -14.08 47.56
C LYS A 10 4.36 -14.21 46.15
N LEU A 11 3.57 -14.80 45.25
CA LEU A 11 3.72 -14.74 43.78
C LEU A 11 3.27 -13.39 43.19
N ALA A 12 4.08 -12.90 42.22
CA ALA A 12 3.80 -12.14 40.97
C ALA A 12 3.06 -10.78 41.02
N PRO A 13 3.03 -9.93 39.95
CA PRO A 13 3.57 -10.07 38.57
C PRO A 13 4.28 -8.81 37.95
N GLY A 14 4.94 -8.99 36.79
CA GLY A 14 4.85 -8.02 35.66
C GLY A 14 6.07 -7.18 35.24
N THR A 15 6.38 -7.25 33.93
CA THR A 15 6.73 -6.12 33.00
C THR A 15 8.17 -6.02 32.44
N THR A 16 8.34 -6.65 31.27
CA THR A 16 8.74 -6.08 29.96
C THR A 16 10.04 -5.28 29.78
N ARG A 17 10.93 -5.75 28.89
CA ARG A 17 11.43 -4.99 27.71
C ARG A 17 12.11 -5.93 26.69
N THR A 18 11.37 -6.38 25.69
CA THR A 18 11.48 -5.98 24.28
C THR A 18 12.67 -6.60 23.56
N ASP A 19 12.58 -7.91 23.30
CA ASP A 19 13.30 -8.50 22.18
C ASP A 19 12.64 -8.06 20.88
N GLN A 20 13.47 -7.55 20.00
CA GLN A 20 13.15 -7.18 18.65
C GLN A 20 12.64 -8.41 17.88
N GLN A 21 11.31 -8.55 17.77
CA GLN A 21 10.75 -9.39 16.73
C GLN A 21 10.83 -8.62 15.41
N GLN A 22 11.93 -8.89 14.70
CA GLN A 22 11.97 -8.87 13.25
C GLN A 22 10.75 -9.62 12.71
N HIS A 23 9.72 -8.89 12.33
CA HIS A 23 8.56 -9.48 11.66
C HIS A 23 9.02 -9.86 10.25
N ARG A 24 9.38 -11.13 10.08
CA ARG A 24 9.36 -11.78 8.76
C ARG A 24 7.99 -11.52 8.15
N PRO A 25 7.87 -11.18 6.86
CA PRO A 25 6.56 -11.09 6.23
C PRO A 25 5.90 -12.47 6.31
N VAL A 26 4.87 -12.57 7.13
CA VAL A 26 4.02 -13.74 7.25
C VAL A 26 3.30 -13.89 5.92
N THR A 27 3.39 -15.08 5.32
CA THR A 27 2.54 -15.49 4.20
C THR A 27 1.10 -15.56 4.71
N GLY A 28 0.43 -14.41 4.71
CA GLY A 28 -0.94 -14.22 5.17
C GLY A 28 -1.61 -13.17 4.29
N THR A 29 -2.94 -13.19 4.25
CA THR A 29 -3.78 -12.25 3.50
C THR A 29 -3.20 -10.84 3.49
N PRO A 30 -3.13 -10.15 2.34
CA PRO A 30 -2.70 -8.76 2.30
C PRO A 30 -3.51 -7.97 3.32
N THR A 31 -2.84 -7.42 4.32
CA THR A 31 -3.42 -6.52 5.31
C THR A 31 -2.84 -5.13 5.12
N LYS A 32 -3.60 -4.12 5.54
CA LYS A 32 -3.15 -2.74 5.50
C LYS A 32 -1.84 -2.57 6.31
N PRO A 33 -0.76 -2.03 5.71
CA PRO A 33 0.45 -1.70 6.44
C PRO A 33 0.18 -0.65 7.54
N SER A 34 0.88 -0.82 8.67
CA SER A 34 1.00 0.19 9.72
C SER A 34 1.88 1.36 9.28
N ARG A 35 1.90 2.44 10.08
CA ARG A 35 2.75 3.60 9.79
C ARG A 35 4.24 3.24 9.79
N ASP A 36 4.64 2.30 10.62
CA ASP A 36 6.04 1.92 10.81
C ASP A 36 6.55 1.00 9.69
N ASP A 37 5.65 0.52 8.82
CA ASP A 37 6.00 -0.26 7.63
C ASP A 37 6.45 0.61 6.45
N ALA A 38 6.28 1.94 6.53
CA ALA A 38 6.80 2.86 5.53
C ALA A 38 8.33 2.93 5.61
N ASN A 39 9.00 2.64 4.50
CA ASN A 39 10.46 2.54 4.43
C ASN A 39 11.09 3.45 3.36
N VAL A 40 10.30 4.39 2.82
CA VAL A 40 10.77 5.48 1.97
C VAL A 40 10.19 6.80 2.46
N ASP A 41 10.90 7.90 2.21
CA ASP A 41 10.35 9.24 2.40
C ASP A 41 9.37 9.55 1.26
N ALA A 42 8.13 9.90 1.61
CA ALA A 42 7.12 10.31 0.65
C ALA A 42 7.53 11.57 -0.14
N ARG A 43 8.33 12.47 0.46
CA ARG A 43 8.74 13.72 -0.19
C ARG A 43 9.57 13.49 -1.45
N ASP A 44 10.30 12.38 -1.52
CA ASP A 44 11.03 12.00 -2.73
C ASP A 44 10.12 11.68 -3.93
N PHE A 45 8.83 11.45 -3.68
CA PHE A 45 7.83 11.10 -4.70
C PHE A 45 6.88 12.25 -5.01
N GLU A 46 7.03 13.38 -4.32
CA GLU A 46 6.19 14.56 -4.51
C GLU A 46 6.60 15.30 -5.80
N THR A 47 5.68 15.38 -6.77
CA THR A 47 5.95 16.08 -8.04
C THR A 47 5.38 17.49 -8.07
N ALA A 48 4.42 17.77 -7.20
CA ALA A 48 3.82 19.07 -6.95
C ALA A 48 3.25 19.06 -5.52
N PRO A 49 3.00 20.22 -4.88
CA PRO A 49 2.46 20.26 -3.52
C PRO A 49 1.25 19.34 -3.34
N GLY A 50 1.38 18.35 -2.46
CA GLY A 50 0.32 17.40 -2.15
C GLY A 50 0.07 16.31 -3.20
N GLN A 51 0.90 16.18 -4.23
CA GLN A 51 0.77 15.20 -5.30
C GLN A 51 1.99 14.28 -5.39
N TYR A 52 1.77 12.99 -5.17
CA TYR A 52 2.80 11.98 -5.06
C TYR A 52 2.61 10.95 -6.16
N PHE A 53 3.52 10.90 -7.14
CA PHE A 53 3.43 9.98 -8.28
C PHE A 53 4.59 9.01 -8.30
N PHE A 54 4.27 7.74 -8.56
CA PHE A 54 5.25 6.67 -8.60
C PHE A 54 4.85 5.58 -9.57
N ARG A 55 5.83 4.75 -9.94
CA ARG A 55 5.61 3.59 -10.80
C ARG A 55 6.24 2.32 -10.24
N SER A 56 5.73 1.17 -10.68
CA SER A 56 6.35 -0.13 -10.39
C SER A 56 7.72 -0.26 -11.08
N PRO A 57 8.62 -1.11 -10.57
CA PRO A 57 9.92 -1.37 -11.20
C PRO A 57 9.80 -1.95 -12.61
N SER A 58 8.78 -2.76 -12.85
CA SER A 58 8.45 -3.28 -14.18
C SER A 58 7.98 -2.21 -15.17
N GLY A 59 7.65 -1.00 -14.70
CA GLY A 59 7.06 0.06 -15.49
C GLY A 59 5.62 -0.20 -15.95
N ASN A 60 4.97 -1.29 -15.51
CA ASN A 60 3.60 -1.60 -15.92
C ASN A 60 2.54 -0.80 -15.17
N VAL A 61 2.80 -0.43 -13.90
CA VAL A 61 1.81 0.22 -13.04
C VAL A 61 2.28 1.61 -12.66
N TRP A 62 1.40 2.59 -12.75
CA TRP A 62 1.57 3.95 -12.25
C TRP A 62 0.51 4.26 -11.20
N CYS A 63 0.89 5.00 -10.17
CA CYS A 63 0.01 5.37 -9.08
C CYS A 63 0.18 6.84 -8.72
N ALA A 64 -0.89 7.42 -8.18
CA ALA A 64 -0.85 8.73 -7.57
C ALA A 64 -1.57 8.71 -6.22
N ILE A 65 -0.98 9.39 -5.24
CA ILE A 65 -1.65 9.81 -4.01
C ILE A 65 -1.72 11.34 -4.05
N ARG A 66 -2.92 11.90 -3.94
CA ARG A 66 -3.17 13.34 -3.93
C ARG A 66 -3.93 13.66 -2.65
N VAL A 67 -3.37 14.56 -1.86
CA VAL A 67 -3.90 14.88 -0.53
C VAL A 67 -4.27 16.34 -0.34
N ASP A 68 -3.77 17.22 -1.22
CA ASP A 68 -4.08 18.65 -1.21
C ASP A 68 -4.53 19.06 -2.63
N GLY A 69 -5.68 19.74 -2.74
CA GLY A 69 -6.24 20.27 -4.00
C GLY A 69 -7.43 19.50 -4.61
N ASP A 70 -7.90 19.97 -5.77
CA ASP A 70 -9.07 19.46 -6.53
C ASP A 70 -8.84 18.11 -7.23
N GLY A 71 -7.77 17.41 -6.84
CA GLY A 71 -7.29 16.19 -7.49
C GLY A 71 -8.30 15.06 -7.36
N ASN A 72 -9.14 14.89 -8.38
CA ASN A 72 -10.13 13.83 -8.45
C ASN A 72 -9.80 12.89 -9.62
N PRO A 73 -9.51 11.61 -9.39
CA PRO A 73 -9.53 10.90 -8.12
C PRO A 73 -8.29 11.14 -7.24
N PRO A 74 -8.46 11.12 -5.89
CA PRO A 74 -7.39 11.46 -4.96
C PRO A 74 -6.35 10.35 -4.83
N PHE A 75 -6.74 9.08 -4.97
CA PHE A 75 -5.82 7.97 -4.79
C PHE A 75 -6.17 6.81 -5.72
N GLY A 76 -5.18 6.30 -6.44
CA GLY A 76 -5.35 5.13 -7.26
C GLY A 76 -4.14 4.80 -8.12
N CYS A 77 -4.32 3.80 -8.96
CA CYS A 77 -3.31 3.30 -9.88
C CYS A 77 -3.93 2.96 -11.24
N GLN A 78 -3.11 2.94 -12.28
CA GLN A 78 -3.43 2.42 -13.60
C GLN A 78 -2.32 1.52 -14.11
N ALA A 79 -2.68 0.60 -15.01
CA ALA A 79 -1.74 -0.31 -15.64
C ALA A 79 -1.69 -0.11 -17.16
N ALA A 80 -0.51 -0.23 -17.76
CA ALA A 80 -0.35 -0.25 -19.22
C ALA A 80 -1.06 -1.47 -19.83
N SER A 81 -0.94 -2.60 -19.14
CA SER A 81 -1.60 -3.85 -19.48
C SER A 81 -2.01 -4.59 -18.22
N SER A 82 -3.17 -5.24 -18.25
CA SER A 82 -3.60 -6.13 -17.18
C SER A 82 -4.61 -7.18 -17.64
N VAL A 83 -4.74 -8.25 -16.86
CA VAL A 83 -5.87 -9.18 -16.89
C VAL A 83 -7.19 -8.49 -16.50
N PRO A 84 -8.35 -9.13 -16.75
CA PRO A 84 -9.63 -8.65 -16.21
C PRO A 84 -9.61 -8.49 -14.68
N ALA A 85 -10.40 -7.54 -14.19
CA ALA A 85 -10.54 -7.29 -12.77
C ALA A 85 -11.45 -8.32 -12.10
N SER A 86 -11.26 -8.54 -10.79
CA SER A 86 -12.14 -9.40 -9.99
C SER A 86 -13.61 -8.96 -9.99
N SER A 87 -13.90 -7.68 -10.31
CA SER A 87 -15.26 -7.17 -10.50
C SER A 87 -15.87 -7.49 -11.88
N GLY A 88 -15.12 -8.11 -12.79
CA GLY A 88 -15.51 -8.37 -14.18
C GLY A 88 -15.13 -7.27 -15.17
N VAL A 89 -14.57 -6.14 -14.72
CA VAL A 89 -14.10 -5.07 -15.61
C VAL A 89 -12.99 -5.59 -16.52
N THR A 90 -13.20 -5.46 -17.83
CA THR A 90 -12.25 -5.88 -18.86
C THR A 90 -11.90 -4.70 -19.77
N CYS A 91 -10.63 -4.32 -19.82
CA CYS A 91 -10.13 -3.22 -20.64
C CYS A 91 -9.34 -3.75 -21.84
N ARG A 92 -9.24 -2.97 -22.91
CA ARG A 92 -8.56 -3.38 -24.15
C ARG A 92 -7.03 -3.33 -24.07
N ASN A 93 -6.47 -2.78 -22.98
CA ASN A 93 -5.03 -2.57 -22.81
C ASN A 93 -4.40 -1.76 -23.95
N THR A 94 -5.11 -0.73 -24.40
CA THR A 94 -4.58 0.27 -25.34
C THR A 94 -4.31 1.58 -24.61
N ALA A 95 -3.54 2.48 -25.23
CA ALA A 95 -3.25 3.80 -24.65
C ALA A 95 -4.51 4.56 -24.20
N ASN A 96 -5.63 4.37 -24.93
CA ASN A 96 -6.91 5.03 -24.67
C ASN A 96 -7.95 4.10 -24.02
N HIS A 97 -7.55 2.90 -23.55
CA HIS A 97 -8.42 1.96 -22.83
C HIS A 97 -7.59 1.11 -21.86
N SER A 98 -6.92 1.77 -20.92
CA SER A 98 -6.12 1.14 -19.88
C SER A 98 -6.95 0.83 -18.63
N TYR A 99 -6.56 -0.19 -17.90
CA TYR A 99 -7.18 -0.53 -16.63
C TYR A 99 -6.72 0.41 -15.52
N ALA A 100 -7.66 0.87 -14.71
CA ALA A 100 -7.41 1.72 -13.56
C ALA A 100 -8.25 1.29 -12.35
N VAL A 101 -7.74 1.61 -11.17
CA VAL A 101 -8.41 1.38 -9.90
C VAL A 101 -8.17 2.58 -9.00
N ARG A 102 -9.19 2.98 -8.25
CA ARG A 102 -9.12 4.10 -7.31
C ARG A 102 -9.79 3.78 -5.99
N ILE A 103 -9.39 4.50 -4.96
CA ILE A 103 -10.03 4.48 -3.64
C ILE A 103 -10.71 5.83 -3.44
N ASP A 104 -12.04 5.79 -3.29
CA ASP A 104 -12.88 6.93 -2.94
C ASP A 104 -13.46 6.68 -1.54
N GLY A 105 -12.83 7.22 -0.50
CA GLY A 105 -13.21 6.94 0.89
C GLY A 105 -12.98 5.48 1.27
N ASP A 106 -14.06 4.71 1.43
CA ASP A 106 -14.07 3.27 1.72
C ASP A 106 -14.30 2.39 0.48
N LYS A 107 -14.58 3.00 -0.68
CA LYS A 107 -14.91 2.25 -1.89
C LYS A 107 -13.71 2.12 -2.81
N VAL A 108 -13.43 0.89 -3.23
CA VAL A 108 -12.51 0.59 -4.33
C VAL A 108 -13.29 0.49 -5.63
N THR A 109 -12.98 1.35 -6.59
CA THR A 109 -13.63 1.36 -7.91
C THR A 109 -12.62 0.94 -8.97
N GLN A 110 -12.94 -0.12 -9.71
CA GLN A 110 -12.17 -0.63 -10.85
C GLN A 110 -12.86 -0.16 -12.14
N PHE A 111 -12.10 0.35 -13.12
CA PHE A 111 -12.66 0.96 -14.34
C PHE A 111 -11.64 0.99 -15.48
N CYS A 112 -12.11 1.28 -16.70
CA CYS A 112 -11.23 1.58 -17.83
C CYS A 112 -11.12 3.09 -18.05
N THR A 113 -9.92 3.58 -18.36
CA THR A 113 -9.66 5.00 -18.64
C THR A 113 -9.08 5.18 -20.05
N SER A 114 -9.44 6.30 -20.68
CA SER A 114 -8.87 6.78 -21.94
C SER A 114 -7.75 7.80 -21.77
N GLN A 115 -7.40 8.13 -20.52
CA GLN A 115 -6.42 9.15 -20.18
C GLN A 115 -5.45 8.65 -19.11
N GLY A 116 -4.26 9.24 -19.05
CA GLY A 116 -3.29 9.05 -17.96
C GLY A 116 -3.73 9.79 -16.70
N ILE A 117 -4.55 9.13 -15.86
CA ILE A 117 -5.08 9.71 -14.62
C ILE A 117 -4.06 9.65 -13.48
N PHE A 118 -3.27 8.59 -13.40
CA PHE A 118 -2.32 8.33 -12.31
C PHE A 118 -0.87 8.38 -12.76
N THR A 119 -0.59 9.13 -13.84
CA THR A 119 0.73 9.23 -14.46
C THR A 119 1.32 10.63 -14.33
N ALA A 120 2.64 10.73 -14.36
CA ALA A 120 3.38 12.00 -14.49
C ALA A 120 4.47 11.82 -15.58
N PRO A 121 5.12 12.89 -16.07
CA PRO A 121 6.17 12.78 -17.08
C PRO A 121 7.40 11.95 -16.65
N SER A 122 7.75 12.01 -15.35
CA SER A 122 8.92 11.30 -14.80
C SER A 122 8.68 10.83 -13.35
N PRO A 123 7.73 9.92 -13.10
CA PRO A 123 7.43 9.46 -11.76
C PRO A 123 8.58 8.58 -11.26
N ARG A 124 8.94 8.75 -9.98
CA ARG A 124 9.99 7.95 -9.36
C ARG A 124 9.53 6.48 -9.27
N THR A 125 10.47 5.57 -9.39
CA THR A 125 10.18 4.14 -9.22
C THR A 125 10.10 3.82 -7.72
N LEU A 126 9.01 3.17 -7.30
CA LEU A 126 8.91 2.54 -5.99
C LEU A 126 9.46 1.12 -6.11
N ALA A 127 10.70 0.89 -5.66
CA ALA A 127 11.41 -0.38 -5.80
C ALA A 127 10.68 -1.52 -5.08
N TYR A 128 10.94 -2.77 -5.50
CA TYR A 128 10.34 -3.92 -4.84
C TYR A 128 10.74 -3.97 -3.36
N GLY A 129 9.78 -4.27 -2.49
CA GLY A 129 9.93 -4.22 -1.04
C GLY A 129 9.77 -2.82 -0.44
N GLN A 130 9.64 -1.77 -1.26
CA GLN A 130 9.38 -0.42 -0.75
C GLN A 130 7.89 -0.18 -0.51
N THR A 131 7.61 0.53 0.58
CA THR A 131 6.29 0.99 1.00
C THR A 131 6.32 2.49 1.19
N ILE A 132 5.52 3.20 0.40
CA ILE A 132 5.25 4.63 0.59
C ILE A 132 3.98 4.80 1.41
N MET A 133 3.96 5.78 2.32
CA MET A 133 2.75 6.17 3.06
C MET A 133 2.57 7.69 3.07
N VAL A 134 1.37 8.15 2.75
CA VAL A 134 0.99 9.56 2.68
C VAL A 134 -0.38 9.74 3.33
N ARG A 135 -0.44 10.46 4.45
CA ARG A 135 -1.67 10.77 5.22
C ARG A 135 -2.63 9.57 5.38
N GLY A 136 -2.08 8.39 5.69
CA GLY A 136 -2.86 7.17 5.96
C GLY A 136 -3.21 6.32 4.74
N ASN A 137 -2.88 6.78 3.52
CA ASN A 137 -2.86 5.99 2.30
C ASN A 137 -1.47 5.39 2.12
N SER A 138 -1.39 4.14 1.66
CA SER A 138 -0.11 3.45 1.46
C SER A 138 -0.10 2.65 0.18
N CYS A 139 1.07 2.46 -0.40
CA CYS A 139 1.30 1.49 -1.45
C CYS A 139 2.63 0.76 -1.23
N THR A 140 2.61 -0.55 -1.41
CA THR A 140 3.77 -1.43 -1.35
C THR A 140 3.99 -2.04 -2.72
N SER A 141 5.22 -1.91 -3.21
CA SER A 141 5.64 -2.50 -4.47
C SER A 141 6.18 -3.91 -4.22
N THR A 142 5.57 -4.92 -4.83
CA THR A 142 6.02 -6.31 -4.75
C THR A 142 6.14 -6.93 -6.14
N THR A 143 6.81 -8.08 -6.24
CA THR A 143 6.87 -8.84 -7.49
C THR A 143 5.50 -9.34 -7.96
N ALA A 144 4.54 -9.51 -7.03
CA ALA A 144 3.16 -9.89 -7.36
C ALA A 144 2.33 -8.72 -7.89
N GLY A 145 2.67 -7.49 -7.54
CA GLY A 145 1.94 -6.29 -7.92
C GLY A 145 2.15 -5.11 -6.98
N MET A 146 1.52 -3.99 -7.34
CA MET A 146 1.38 -2.85 -6.46
C MET A 146 0.16 -3.08 -5.57
N THR A 147 0.39 -3.18 -4.27
CA THR A 147 -0.68 -3.33 -3.27
C THR A 147 -0.88 -1.99 -2.57
N CYS A 148 -2.09 -1.46 -2.57
CA CYS A 148 -2.40 -0.14 -2.05
C CYS A 148 -3.56 -0.19 -1.06
N TYR A 149 -3.49 0.62 -0.01
CA TYR A 149 -4.50 0.70 1.04
C TYR A 149 -4.82 2.14 1.41
N GLY A 150 -6.11 2.43 1.46
CA GLY A 150 -6.70 3.58 2.16
C GLY A 150 -7.44 3.07 3.39
N ARG A 151 -8.78 3.15 3.38
CA ARG A 151 -9.62 2.39 4.32
C ARG A 151 -9.83 0.95 3.86
N SER A 152 -10.04 0.76 2.56
CA SER A 152 -10.04 -0.52 1.84
C SER A 152 -8.80 -0.60 0.95
N GLY A 153 -8.50 -1.77 0.38
CA GLY A 153 -7.31 -1.97 -0.44
C GLY A 153 -7.55 -2.53 -1.83
N PHE A 154 -6.49 -2.55 -2.63
CA PHE A 154 -6.45 -3.28 -3.89
C PHE A 154 -5.03 -3.78 -4.18
N ILE A 155 -4.93 -4.77 -5.04
CA ILE A 155 -3.68 -5.10 -5.74
C ILE A 155 -3.91 -5.01 -7.25
N ILE A 156 -2.94 -4.42 -7.93
CA ILE A 156 -2.90 -4.23 -9.37
C ILE A 156 -1.54 -4.65 -9.93
N SER A 157 -1.56 -5.43 -10.99
CA SER A 157 -0.39 -5.80 -11.77
C SER A 157 -0.80 -6.17 -13.20
N ARG A 158 0.12 -6.76 -13.97
CA ARG A 158 -0.23 -7.36 -15.26
C ARG A 158 -1.15 -8.58 -15.07
N ASP A 159 -0.94 -9.34 -14.01
CA ASP A 159 -1.50 -10.69 -13.84
C ASP A 159 -2.54 -10.80 -12.73
N VAL A 160 -2.72 -9.74 -11.92
CA VAL A 160 -3.73 -9.69 -10.87
C VAL A 160 -4.37 -8.33 -10.75
N ASN A 161 -5.69 -8.33 -10.58
CA ASN A 161 -6.50 -7.14 -10.31
C ASN A 161 -7.63 -7.50 -9.34
N ARG A 162 -7.46 -7.20 -8.05
CA ARG A 162 -8.49 -7.50 -7.04
C ARG A 162 -8.64 -6.43 -5.98
N VAL A 163 -9.84 -6.35 -5.43
CA VAL A 163 -10.13 -5.61 -4.21
C VAL A 163 -9.63 -6.41 -3.00
N LEU A 164 -9.17 -5.69 -1.99
CA LEU A 164 -8.70 -6.21 -0.71
C LEU A 164 -9.58 -5.60 0.40
N PRO A 165 -9.81 -6.35 1.49
CA PRO A 165 -10.54 -5.84 2.65
C PRO A 165 -9.85 -4.63 3.28
#